data_AF-A0A838U5W3-F1
#
_entry.id   AF-A0A838U5W3-F1
#
_cell.length_a   1.000
_cell.length_b   1.000
_cell.length_c   1.000
_cell.angle_alpha   90.00
_cell.angle_beta   90.00
_cell.angle_gamma   90.00
#
_symmetry.space_group_name_H-M   'P 1'
#
loop_
_entity.id
_entity.type
_entity.pdbx_description
1 polymer ?
#
loop_
_entity_poly.entity_id
_entity_poly.type
_entity_poly.pdbx_seq_one_letter_code
_entity_poly.pdbx_strand_id
1 'polypeptide(L)'
;YLMMNKMIDKVIVGADRILKTGHVFNKIGTYQVALLAYSHNIPFYVAAPLSTFDLKNDLDSIVIEERPVDEVVQIAGRRIAPKRVRVFNPAFDLTPPNLITGLITEKGVLEPPYEKSISNAFKIK
;
A
#
# COMPACT_ATOMS: atom_id res chain seq x y z
N TYR A 1 18.97 -4.30 1.40
CA TYR A 1 19.97 -5.19 2.05
C TYR A 1 19.36 -6.52 2.49
N LEU A 2 18.34 -6.53 3.37
CA LEU A 2 17.76 -7.78 3.89
C LEU A 2 17.18 -8.70 2.80
N MET A 3 16.42 -8.14 1.85
CA MET A 3 15.89 -8.89 0.70
C MET A 3 17.01 -9.48 -0.18
N MET A 4 18.06 -8.70 -0.46
CA MET A 4 19.24 -9.16 -1.22
C MET A 4 19.95 -10.34 -0.55
N ASN A 5 20.06 -10.31 0.79
CA ASN A 5 20.66 -11.38 1.58
C ASN A 5 19.68 -12.53 1.87
N LYS A 6 18.51 -12.57 1.22
CA LYS A 6 17.50 -13.62 1.36
C LYS A 6 17.05 -13.85 2.82
N MET A 7 17.04 -12.78 3.61
CA MET A 7 16.57 -12.82 5.00
C MET A 7 15.05 -12.59 5.11
N ILE A 8 14.36 -12.44 3.99
CA ILE A 8 12.92 -12.18 3.91
C ILE A 8 12.32 -13.17 2.92
N ASP A 9 11.40 -14.00 3.40
CA ASP A 9 10.71 -14.99 2.56
C ASP A 9 9.45 -14.42 1.90
N LYS A 10 8.74 -13.51 2.59
CA LYS A 10 7.47 -12.90 2.18
C LYS A 10 7.31 -11.53 2.81
N VAL A 11 6.56 -10.66 2.14
CA VAL A 11 6.11 -9.38 2.70
C VAL A 11 4.59 -9.43 2.87
N ILE A 12 4.11 -8.96 4.02
CA ILE A 12 2.67 -8.79 4.28
C ILE A 12 2.48 -7.39 4.87
N VAL A 13 1.61 -6.60 4.27
CA VAL A 13 1.23 -5.26 4.75
C VAL A 13 -0.29 -5.15 4.91
N GLY A 14 -0.74 -4.10 5.60
CA GLY A 14 -2.15 -3.70 5.59
C GLY A 14 -2.52 -2.89 4.35
N ALA A 15 -3.72 -2.31 4.36
CA ALA A 15 -4.14 -1.30 3.41
C ALA A 15 -5.11 -0.30 4.07
N ASP A 16 -5.09 0.92 3.57
CA ASP A 16 -6.06 1.97 3.92
C ASP A 16 -7.21 2.02 2.91
N ARG A 17 -6.92 1.72 1.64
CA ARG A 17 -7.92 1.63 0.57
C ARG A 17 -7.47 0.69 -0.54
N ILE A 18 -8.38 -0.11 -1.06
CA ILE A 18 -8.12 -0.98 -2.22
C ILE A 18 -9.17 -0.73 -3.30
N LEU A 19 -8.77 -0.34 -4.50
CA LEU A 19 -9.72 -0.11 -5.59
C LEU A 19 -10.19 -1.44 -6.20
N LYS A 20 -11.33 -1.41 -6.92
CA LYS A 20 -11.83 -2.56 -7.72
C LYS A 20 -10.80 -3.13 -8.70
N THR A 21 -9.85 -2.32 -9.13
CA THR A 21 -8.75 -2.68 -10.05
C THR A 21 -7.56 -3.35 -9.35
N GLY A 22 -7.60 -3.50 -8.02
CA GLY A 22 -6.51 -4.08 -7.22
C GLY A 22 -5.39 -3.10 -6.87
N HIS A 23 -5.54 -1.82 -7.20
CA HIS A 23 -4.64 -0.75 -6.74
C HIS A 23 -4.78 -0.57 -5.23
N VAL A 24 -3.67 -0.56 -4.52
CA VAL A 24 -3.65 -0.47 -3.05
C VAL A 24 -3.03 0.85 -2.63
N PHE A 25 -3.77 1.60 -1.80
CA PHE A 25 -3.24 2.74 -1.08
C PHE A 25 -2.95 2.31 0.36
N ASN A 26 -1.72 2.54 0.80
CA ASN A 26 -1.26 2.22 2.15
C ASN A 26 -0.19 3.23 2.58
N LYS A 27 0.24 3.15 3.85
CA LYS A 27 1.26 4.03 4.43
C LYS A 27 2.46 4.22 3.49
N ILE A 28 2.92 5.47 3.35
CA ILE A 28 4.07 5.86 2.52
C ILE A 28 5.28 4.94 2.79
N GLY A 29 5.91 4.47 1.72
CA GLY A 29 6.96 3.44 1.72
C GLY A 29 6.46 2.05 1.29
N THR A 30 5.15 1.80 1.25
CA THR A 30 4.61 0.50 0.84
C THR A 30 4.95 0.18 -0.61
N TYR A 31 4.78 1.14 -1.52
CA TYR A 31 5.16 1.00 -2.93
C TYR A 31 6.65 0.66 -3.10
N GLN A 32 7.52 1.32 -2.33
CA GLN A 32 8.95 1.05 -2.35
C GLN A 32 9.25 -0.40 -1.93
N VAL A 33 8.62 -0.89 -0.86
CA VAL A 33 8.79 -2.27 -0.40
C VAL A 33 8.25 -3.25 -1.45
N ALA A 34 7.13 -2.95 -2.09
CA ALA A 34 6.56 -3.79 -3.16
C ALA A 34 7.48 -3.91 -4.37
N LEU A 35 8.08 -2.79 -4.83
CA LEU A 35 9.08 -2.81 -5.90
C LEU A 35 10.32 -3.63 -5.53
N LEU A 36 10.82 -3.47 -4.30
CA LEU A 36 11.98 -4.22 -3.83
C LEU A 36 11.67 -5.72 -3.74
N ALA A 37 10.50 -6.08 -3.21
CA ALA A 37 10.04 -7.47 -3.13
C ALA A 37 9.93 -8.08 -4.53
N TYR A 38 9.29 -7.37 -5.46
CA TYR A 38 9.18 -7.78 -6.85
C TYR A 38 10.55 -8.00 -7.50
N SER A 39 11.48 -7.04 -7.36
CA SER A 39 12.83 -7.15 -7.91
C SER A 39 13.65 -8.30 -7.34
N HIS A 40 13.31 -8.78 -6.15
CA HIS A 40 13.98 -9.90 -5.48
C HIS A 40 13.19 -11.22 -5.55
N ASN A 41 12.10 -11.28 -6.32
CA ASN A 41 11.20 -12.44 -6.42
C ASN A 41 10.63 -12.89 -5.07
N ILE A 42 10.35 -11.92 -4.18
CA ILE A 42 9.73 -12.16 -2.87
C ILE A 42 8.22 -11.91 -3.00
N PRO A 43 7.36 -12.87 -2.62
CA PRO A 43 5.91 -12.65 -2.60
C PRO A 43 5.50 -11.47 -1.73
N PHE A 44 4.63 -10.60 -2.27
CA PHE A 44 4.12 -9.42 -1.60
C PHE A 44 2.60 -9.53 -1.45
N TYR A 45 2.13 -9.66 -0.22
CA TYR A 45 0.71 -9.77 0.10
C TYR A 45 0.18 -8.53 0.80
N VAL A 46 -1.09 -8.24 0.55
CA VAL A 46 -1.82 -7.18 1.26
C VAL A 46 -2.96 -7.83 2.01
N ALA A 47 -3.04 -7.64 3.32
CA ALA A 47 -4.10 -8.16 4.16
C ALA A 47 -5.05 -7.03 4.58
N ALA A 48 -6.31 -7.10 4.14
CA ALA A 48 -7.31 -6.10 4.45
C ALA A 48 -8.73 -6.70 4.41
N PRO A 49 -9.63 -6.26 5.30
CA PRO A 49 -11.03 -6.68 5.27
C PRO A 49 -11.74 -6.13 4.02
N LEU A 50 -12.85 -6.76 3.61
CA LEU A 50 -13.67 -6.25 2.49
C LEU A 50 -14.13 -4.80 2.70
N SER A 51 -14.29 -4.35 3.95
CA SER A 51 -14.65 -2.96 4.26
C SER A 51 -13.62 -1.92 3.79
N THR A 52 -12.38 -2.33 3.52
CA THR A 52 -11.30 -1.46 3.02
C THR A 52 -11.36 -1.26 1.50
N PHE A 53 -12.15 -2.07 0.79
CA PHE A 53 -12.26 -1.97 -0.65
C PHE A 53 -13.22 -0.85 -1.06
N ASP A 54 -12.73 0.00 -1.95
CA ASP A 54 -13.48 1.05 -2.60
C ASP A 54 -13.85 0.62 -4.02
N LEU A 55 -15.11 0.22 -4.18
CA LEU A 55 -15.64 -0.23 -5.46
C LEU A 55 -16.25 0.92 -6.30
N LYS A 56 -16.29 2.14 -5.75
CA LYS A 56 -17.00 3.27 -6.34
C LYS A 56 -16.06 4.24 -7.03
N ASN A 57 -14.91 4.52 -6.41
CA ASN A 57 -13.97 5.52 -6.90
C ASN A 57 -12.95 4.89 -7.86
N ASP A 58 -12.52 5.69 -8.84
CA ASP A 58 -11.45 5.33 -9.78
C ASP A 58 -10.12 5.97 -9.35
N LEU A 59 -9.02 5.52 -9.95
CA LEU A 59 -7.66 5.89 -9.53
C LEU A 59 -7.43 7.41 -9.49
N ASP A 60 -7.90 8.13 -10.50
CA ASP A 60 -7.69 9.59 -10.65
C ASP A 60 -8.47 10.41 -9.62
N SER A 61 -9.42 9.80 -8.91
CA SER A 61 -10.22 10.49 -7.89
C SER A 61 -9.62 10.44 -6.49
N ILE A 62 -8.55 9.67 -6.29
CA ILE A 62 -7.92 9.50 -4.98
C ILE A 62 -6.87 10.60 -4.76
N VAL A 63 -7.13 11.46 -3.77
CA VAL A 63 -6.18 12.48 -3.31
C VAL A 63 -5.41 11.94 -2.10
N ILE A 64 -4.08 12.00 -2.16
CA ILE A 64 -3.22 11.59 -1.06
C ILE A 64 -3.19 12.70 0.00
N GLU A 65 -3.45 12.33 1.26
CA GLU A 65 -3.32 13.23 2.41
C GLU A 65 -1.87 13.71 2.54
N GLU A 66 -1.66 15.03 2.53
CA GLU A 66 -0.41 15.66 2.94
C GLU A 66 -0.48 16.08 4.41
N ARG A 67 0.47 15.60 5.21
CA ARG A 67 0.48 15.79 6.67
C ARG A 67 1.37 16.96 7.11
N PRO A 68 1.18 17.48 8.34
CA PRO A 68 1.97 18.59 8.84
C PRO A 68 3.47 18.35 8.74
N VAL A 69 4.20 19.41 8.38
CA VAL A 69 5.67 19.37 8.21
C VAL A 69 6.40 19.00 9.50
N ASP A 70 5.77 19.26 10.65
CA ASP A 70 6.33 18.98 11.97
C ASP A 70 6.58 17.49 12.22
N GLU A 71 5.83 16.60 11.58
CA GLU A 71 6.05 15.15 11.67
C GLU A 71 7.37 14.69 11.05
N VAL A 72 7.95 15.49 10.15
CA VAL A 72 9.22 15.20 9.47
C VAL A 72 10.38 15.96 10.12
N VAL A 73 10.16 17.23 10.50
CA VAL A 73 11.25 18.07 11.04
C VAL A 73 11.41 17.94 12.54
N GLN A 74 10.50 17.27 13.25
CA GLN A 74 10.56 17.06 14.70
C GLN A 74 10.28 15.59 15.08
N ILE A 75 10.97 15.11 16.11
CA ILE A 75 10.67 13.83 16.78
C ILE A 75 10.57 14.11 18.28
N ALA A 76 9.46 13.69 18.90
CA ALA A 76 9.19 13.92 20.33
C ALA A 76 9.39 15.40 20.76
N GLY A 77 8.93 16.33 19.91
CA GLY A 77 9.05 17.78 20.13
C GLY A 77 10.45 18.36 19.92
N ARG A 78 11.43 17.56 19.51
CA ARG A 78 12.80 18.02 19.23
C ARG A 78 13.02 18.14 17.72
N ARG A 79 13.40 19.33 17.26
CA ARG A 79 13.71 19.58 15.85
C ARG A 79 14.97 18.85 15.42
N ILE A 80 14.87 18.11 14.32
CA ILE A 80 15.96 17.29 13.72
C ILE A 80 16.38 17.79 12.32
N ALA A 81 15.71 18.81 11.78
CA ALA A 81 16.02 19.36 10.47
C ALA A 81 16.27 20.89 10.52
N PRO A 82 17.05 21.46 9.57
CA PRO A 82 17.33 22.90 9.50
C PRO A 82 16.06 23.76 9.53
N LYS A 83 16.15 24.94 10.14
CA LYS A 83 15.04 25.91 10.13
C LYS A 83 14.69 26.29 8.68
N ARG A 84 13.38 26.43 8.41
CA ARG A 84 12.83 26.83 7.09
C ARG A 84 13.08 25.85 5.93
N VAL A 85 13.55 24.63 6.20
CA VAL A 85 13.62 23.58 5.15
C VAL A 85 12.21 23.30 4.62
N ARG A 86 12.07 23.17 3.30
CA ARG A 86 10.81 22.74 2.68
C ARG A 86 10.68 21.24 2.81
N VAL A 87 9.46 20.77 3.06
CA VAL A 87 9.15 19.35 3.30
C VAL A 87 8.01 18.93 2.38
N PHE A 88 8.09 17.70 1.91
CA PHE A 88 6.99 16.99 1.26
C PHE A 88 6.65 15.79 2.14
N ASN A 89 5.40 15.69 2.60
CA ASN A 89 4.98 14.69 3.59
C ASN A 89 3.65 14.00 3.22
N PRO A 90 3.61 13.21 2.13
CA PRO A 90 2.45 12.39 1.82
C PRO A 90 2.29 11.27 2.86
N ALA A 91 1.08 11.07 3.35
CA ALA A 91 0.77 10.05 4.36
C ALA A 91 0.71 8.62 3.79
N PHE A 92 0.51 8.50 2.48
CA PHE A 92 0.25 7.25 1.79
C PHE A 92 0.94 7.23 0.41
N ASP A 93 1.13 6.04 -0.15
CA ASP A 93 1.48 5.85 -1.55
C ASP A 93 0.56 4.83 -2.22
N LEU A 94 0.71 4.71 -3.54
CA LEU A 94 -0.02 3.80 -4.39
C LEU A 94 0.87 2.62 -4.78
N THR A 95 0.42 1.40 -4.47
CA THR A 95 1.00 0.16 -4.97
C THR A 95 0.15 -0.41 -6.10
N PRO A 96 0.69 -0.52 -7.33
CA PRO A 96 -0.05 -1.05 -8.46
C PRO A 96 -0.22 -2.59 -8.37
N PRO A 97 -1.31 -3.14 -8.95
CA PRO A 97 -1.68 -4.55 -8.78
C PRO A 97 -0.64 -5.55 -9.29
N ASN A 98 0.16 -5.19 -10.29
CA ASN A 98 1.19 -6.07 -10.85
C ASN A 98 2.35 -6.36 -9.88
N LEU A 99 2.48 -5.61 -8.79
CA LEU A 99 3.47 -5.86 -7.73
C LEU A 99 2.93 -6.70 -6.58
N ILE A 100 1.62 -7.03 -6.59
CA ILE A 100 0.93 -7.70 -5.50
C ILE A 100 0.70 -9.16 -5.88
N THR A 101 1.16 -10.08 -5.04
CA THR A 101 0.96 -11.52 -5.20
C THR A 101 -0.47 -11.95 -4.86
N GLY A 102 -1.07 -11.40 -3.81
CA GLY A 102 -2.46 -11.67 -3.47
C GLY A 102 -3.02 -10.72 -2.40
N LEU A 103 -4.34 -10.57 -2.39
CA LEU A 103 -5.08 -9.79 -1.39
C LEU A 103 -5.76 -10.76 -0.41
N ILE A 104 -5.36 -10.72 0.86
CA ILE A 104 -5.88 -11.59 1.92
C ILE A 104 -7.07 -10.89 2.57
N THR A 105 -8.24 -11.54 2.54
CA THR A 105 -9.51 -11.03 3.09
C THR A 105 -10.16 -12.08 4.00
N GLU A 106 -11.25 -11.71 4.67
CA GLU A 106 -12.10 -12.66 5.40
C GLU A 106 -12.86 -13.64 4.49
N LYS A 107 -12.82 -13.46 3.16
CA LYS A 107 -13.37 -14.39 2.16
C LYS A 107 -12.32 -15.30 1.53
N GLY A 108 -11.07 -15.24 2.00
CA GLY A 108 -9.94 -15.96 1.43
C GLY A 108 -8.99 -15.03 0.67
N VAL A 109 -8.11 -15.64 -0.13
CA VAL A 109 -7.09 -14.91 -0.90
C VAL A 109 -7.62 -14.61 -2.30
N LEU A 110 -7.61 -13.34 -2.69
CA LEU A 110 -7.94 -12.88 -4.02
C LEU A 110 -6.64 -12.81 -4.84
N GLU A 111 -6.65 -13.42 -6.03
CA GLU A 111 -5.50 -13.47 -6.92
C GLU A 111 -5.76 -12.68 -8.22
N PRO A 112 -4.72 -12.29 -8.97
CA PRO A 112 -4.88 -11.72 -10.31
C PRO A 112 -5.65 -12.67 -11.27
N PRO A 113 -6.48 -12.15 -12.20
CA PRO A 113 -6.81 -10.74 -12.39
C PRO A 113 -7.76 -10.21 -11.31
N TYR A 114 -7.35 -9.13 -10.64
CA TYR A 114 -8.02 -8.66 -9.41
C TYR A 114 -9.45 -8.18 -9.61
N GLU A 115 -9.78 -7.56 -10.74
CA GLU A 115 -11.15 -7.12 -11.00
C GLU A 115 -12.16 -8.28 -10.89
N LYS A 116 -11.77 -9.46 -11.39
CA LYS A 116 -12.61 -10.66 -11.34
C LYS A 116 -12.69 -11.24 -9.94
N SER A 117 -11.56 -11.41 -9.25
CA SER A 117 -11.53 -12.02 -7.92
C SER A 117 -12.19 -11.12 -6.87
N ILE A 118 -11.99 -9.79 -6.95
CA ILE A 118 -12.67 -8.80 -6.12
C ILE A 118 -14.17 -8.82 -6.39
N SER A 119 -14.61 -8.75 -7.65
CA SER A 119 -16.05 -8.79 -7.98
C SER A 119 -16.75 -10.05 -7.40
N ASN A 120 -16.11 -11.21 -7.52
CA ASN A 120 -16.60 -12.47 -6.96
C ASN A 120 -16.72 -12.43 -5.43
N ALA A 121 -15.74 -11.81 -4.74
CA ALA A 121 -15.73 -11.71 -3.28
C ALA A 121 -16.90 -10.88 -2.73
N PHE A 122 -17.33 -9.86 -3.47
CA PHE A 122 -18.46 -9.01 -3.11
C PHE A 122 -19.83 -9.56 -3.54
N LYS A 123 -19.88 -10.67 -4.32
CA LYS A 123 -21.11 -11.23 -4.89
C LYS A 123 -22.05 -10.12 -5.41
N ILE A 124 -21.50 -9.25 -6.24
CA ILE A 124 -22.33 -8.36 -7.06
C ILE A 124 -22.98 -9.28 -8.11
N LYS A 125 -24.20 -9.74 -7.82
CA LYS A 125 -25.09 -10.29 -8.85
C LYS A 125 -25.75 -9.14 -9.60
#